data_AF-A0A5B6VLV3-F1
#
_entry.id   AF-A0A5B6VLV3-F1
#
_cell.length_a   1.000
_cell.length_b   1.000
_cell.length_c   1.000
_cell.angle_alpha   90.00
_cell.angle_beta   90.00
_cell.angle_gamma   90.00
#
_symmetry.space_group_name_H-M   'P 1'
#
loop_
_entity.id
_entity.type
_entity.pdbx_description
1 polymer ?
#
loop_
_entity_poly.entity_id
_entity_poly.type
_entity_poly.pdbx_seq_one_letter_code
_entity_poly.pdbx_strand_id
1 'polypeptide(L)'
;MFAVKNSVLKSSKATKTRAKVLADEIGSWHLDVCIDGVVSSLLSLFQTVTGKRPRYKIDGGSNVENLGLQNIQARIRMVLAFMLASLLPWVHNKEGFYLVLGSSNVDEALRGYLTKYDCSAADINPIGSISKQDLRTFLRWAANHLGYSSLAEIEAAPPTAELEPIRSNYSQLDEVDMGMTYEELSVYGRLRKIFRCGPVSMFKNLCYKWGATLTPSEVADKVKHFFKYYSINRHKMTVLTPSYHAESYSPEDNRFDLRQFLYNARWPYQFRKMDELVQEMNGDRVAFKETGEDGGTAAGSGGMGVVAAASGNPKAGF
;
A
#
# COMPACT_ATOMS: atom_id res chain seq x y z
N MET A 1 -18.61 -18.79 5.61
CA MET A 1 -17.56 -17.75 5.68
C MET A 1 -17.63 -17.09 7.05
N PHE A 2 -16.48 -16.86 7.70
CA PHE A 2 -16.38 -16.23 9.01
C PHE A 2 -15.79 -14.84 8.84
N ALA A 3 -16.45 -13.82 9.39
CA ALA A 3 -15.98 -12.45 9.40
C ALA A 3 -15.65 -12.03 10.83
N VAL A 4 -14.39 -11.72 11.11
CA VAL A 4 -13.96 -11.30 12.43
C VAL A 4 -13.53 -9.84 12.38
N LYS A 5 -14.19 -9.00 13.19
CA LYS A 5 -13.75 -7.62 13.44
C LYS A 5 -13.04 -7.57 14.79
N ASN A 6 -11.71 -7.48 14.74
CA ASN A 6 -10.89 -7.28 15.94
C ASN A 6 -10.82 -5.78 16.26
N SER A 7 -11.63 -5.34 17.22
CA SER A 7 -11.70 -3.96 17.67
C SER A 7 -10.75 -3.67 18.84
N VAL A 8 -10.41 -2.39 18.97
CA VAL A 8 -9.79 -1.80 20.16
C VAL A 8 -10.76 -0.79 20.76
N LEU A 9 -10.59 -0.37 22.01
CA LEU A 9 -11.38 0.68 22.68
C LEU A 9 -11.51 1.95 21.83
N LYS A 10 -10.53 2.17 20.96
CA LYS A 10 -10.42 3.34 20.08
C LYS A 10 -11.06 3.13 18.70
N SER A 11 -11.52 1.92 18.38
CA SER A 11 -12.26 1.66 17.15
C SER A 11 -13.58 2.40 17.19
N SER A 12 -13.87 3.18 16.15
CA SER A 12 -15.09 3.99 16.14
C SER A 12 -16.35 3.11 16.08
N LYS A 13 -17.44 3.59 16.69
CA LYS A 13 -18.76 2.94 16.55
C LYS A 13 -19.13 2.80 15.08
N ALA A 14 -18.74 3.76 14.24
CA ALA A 14 -18.99 3.75 12.81
C ALA A 14 -18.28 2.57 12.09
N THR A 15 -17.00 2.30 12.36
CA THR A 15 -16.30 1.16 11.73
C THR A 15 -16.81 -0.18 12.20
N LYS A 16 -17.25 -0.29 13.46
CA LYS A 16 -17.92 -1.49 13.99
C LYS A 16 -19.27 -1.74 13.32
N THR A 17 -20.11 -0.70 13.23
CA THR A 17 -21.43 -0.80 12.58
C THR A 17 -21.30 -1.20 11.12
N ARG A 18 -20.44 -0.55 10.33
CA ARG A 18 -20.26 -0.90 8.91
C ARG A 18 -19.80 -2.35 8.72
N ALA A 19 -18.88 -2.83 9.55
CA ALA A 19 -18.42 -4.22 9.48
C ALA A 19 -19.54 -5.22 9.81
N LYS A 20 -20.39 -4.91 10.80
CA LYS A 20 -21.53 -5.75 11.15
C LYS A 20 -22.59 -5.76 10.04
N VAL A 21 -22.98 -4.60 9.52
CA VAL A 21 -23.99 -4.49 8.45
C VAL A 21 -23.54 -5.28 7.22
N LEU A 22 -22.30 -5.11 6.77
CA LEU A 22 -21.78 -5.87 5.65
C LEU A 22 -21.75 -7.38 5.92
N ALA A 23 -21.39 -7.79 7.13
CA ALA A 23 -21.39 -9.20 7.50
C ALA A 23 -22.80 -9.81 7.47
N ASP A 24 -23.81 -9.04 7.91
CA ASP A 24 -25.22 -9.41 7.86
C ASP A 24 -25.73 -9.48 6.40
N GLU A 25 -25.36 -8.52 5.53
CA GLU A 25 -25.68 -8.53 4.09
C GLU A 25 -25.09 -9.74 3.35
N ILE A 26 -23.87 -10.15 3.71
CA ILE A 26 -23.20 -11.32 3.13
C ILE A 26 -23.74 -12.64 3.71
N GLY A 27 -24.38 -12.60 4.89
CA GLY A 27 -24.77 -13.81 5.64
C GLY A 27 -23.59 -14.54 6.29
N SER A 28 -22.52 -13.80 6.61
CA SER A 28 -21.35 -14.35 7.30
C SER A 28 -21.54 -14.37 8.81
N TRP A 29 -20.88 -15.32 9.49
CA TRP A 29 -20.87 -15.30 10.96
C TRP A 29 -19.91 -14.24 11.47
N HIS A 30 -20.40 -13.29 12.26
CA HIS A 30 -19.68 -12.09 12.68
C HIS A 30 -19.28 -12.12 14.16
N LEU A 31 -18.03 -11.80 14.44
CA LEU A 31 -17.54 -11.54 15.80
C LEU A 31 -16.96 -10.12 15.91
N ASP A 32 -17.37 -9.40 16.97
CA ASP A 32 -16.67 -8.21 17.45
C ASP A 32 -15.88 -8.59 18.71
N VAL A 33 -14.55 -8.55 18.63
CA VAL A 33 -13.66 -8.91 19.73
C VAL A 33 -12.81 -7.72 20.13
N CYS A 34 -12.89 -7.32 21.41
CA CYS A 34 -12.04 -6.29 21.98
C CYS A 34 -10.68 -6.88 22.42
N ILE A 35 -9.59 -6.39 21.85
CA ILE A 35 -8.24 -6.93 22.11
C ILE A 35 -7.48 -6.23 23.25
N ASP A 36 -8.05 -5.20 23.88
CA ASP A 36 -7.32 -4.33 24.81
C ASP A 36 -6.85 -5.04 26.07
N GLY A 37 -7.57 -6.07 26.52
CA GLY A 37 -7.13 -6.92 27.63
C GLY A 37 -5.79 -7.57 27.31
N VAL A 38 -5.67 -8.17 26.13
CA VAL A 38 -4.45 -8.85 25.65
C VAL A 38 -3.31 -7.85 25.43
N VAL A 39 -3.61 -6.70 24.83
CA VAL A 39 -2.64 -5.61 24.64
C VAL A 39 -2.12 -5.13 25.99
N SER A 40 -3.01 -4.89 26.95
CA SER A 40 -2.65 -4.40 28.28
C SER A 40 -1.78 -5.40 29.03
N SER A 41 -2.09 -6.70 28.97
CA SER A 41 -1.26 -7.74 29.56
C SER A 41 0.17 -7.75 29.00
N LEU A 42 0.33 -7.61 27.67
CA LEU A 42 1.65 -7.54 27.03
C LEU A 42 2.42 -6.27 27.43
N LEU A 43 1.74 -5.13 27.53
CA LEU A 43 2.36 -3.88 27.98
C LEU A 43 2.77 -3.92 29.46
N SER A 44 1.94 -4.53 30.31
CA SER A 44 2.28 -4.77 31.72
C SER A 44 3.51 -5.66 31.84
N LEU A 45 3.58 -6.76 31.07
CA LEU A 45 4.76 -7.61 31.02
C LEU A 45 6.01 -6.83 30.60
N PHE A 46 5.92 -6.03 29.54
CA PHE A 46 7.04 -5.19 29.09
C PHE A 46 7.50 -4.21 30.18
N GLN A 47 6.56 -3.61 30.92
CA GLN A 47 6.87 -2.74 32.04
C GLN A 47 7.54 -3.49 33.19
N THR A 48 7.06 -4.69 33.54
CA THR A 48 7.69 -5.52 34.58
C THR A 48 9.12 -5.90 34.22
N VAL A 49 9.40 -6.22 32.94
CA VAL A 49 10.73 -6.64 32.49
C VAL A 49 11.70 -5.47 32.34
N THR A 50 11.23 -4.31 31.90
CA THR A 50 12.11 -3.19 31.49
C THR A 50 12.06 -1.97 32.40
N GLY A 51 11.08 -1.90 33.30
CA GLY A 51 10.78 -0.71 34.10
C GLY A 51 10.16 0.46 33.31
N LYS A 52 9.95 0.33 31.99
CA LYS A 52 9.41 1.39 31.13
C LYS A 52 8.06 1.01 30.55
N ARG A 53 7.15 1.98 30.44
CA ARG A 53 5.86 1.82 29.77
C ARG A 53 5.77 2.76 28.57
N PRO A 54 5.64 2.25 27.33
CA PRO A 54 5.54 3.09 26.14
C PRO A 54 4.24 3.90 26.14
N ARG A 55 4.30 5.10 25.58
CA ARG A 55 3.14 6.01 25.41
C ARG A 55 2.86 6.31 23.94
N TYR A 56 1.61 6.58 23.60
CA TYR A 56 1.26 7.10 22.27
C TYR A 56 1.84 8.49 22.08
N LYS A 57 2.07 8.89 20.84
CA LYS A 57 2.64 10.21 20.50
C LYS A 57 1.79 11.34 21.06
N ILE A 58 0.46 11.21 20.96
CA ILE A 58 -0.49 12.20 21.49
C ILE A 58 -0.48 12.29 23.02
N ASP A 59 0.07 11.28 23.70
CA ASP A 59 0.22 11.20 25.16
C ASP A 59 1.67 11.53 25.59
N GLY A 60 2.45 12.14 24.70
CA GLY A 60 3.84 12.55 24.95
C GLY A 60 4.89 11.45 24.76
N GLY A 61 4.55 10.36 24.07
CA GLY A 61 5.50 9.32 23.66
C GLY A 61 6.32 9.71 22.43
N SER A 62 7.48 9.07 22.27
CA SER A 62 8.31 9.20 21.06
C SER A 62 7.69 8.47 19.84
N ASN A 63 8.19 8.77 18.63
CA ASN A 63 7.77 8.03 17.42
C ASN A 63 8.03 6.52 17.54
N VAL A 64 9.08 6.11 18.26
CA VAL A 64 9.42 4.70 18.46
C VAL A 64 8.40 4.01 19.36
N GLU A 65 8.01 4.66 20.47
CA GLU A 65 6.97 4.15 21.37
C GLU A 65 5.63 4.03 20.64
N ASN A 66 5.27 5.08 19.89
CA ASN A 66 4.01 5.14 19.14
C ASN A 66 3.91 4.01 18.11
N LEU A 67 4.93 3.85 17.25
CA LEU A 67 4.98 2.77 16.27
C LEU A 67 5.04 1.40 16.95
N GLY A 68 5.75 1.27 18.08
CA GLY A 68 5.78 0.05 18.89
C GLY A 68 4.38 -0.37 19.35
N LEU A 69 3.61 0.56 19.91
CA LEU A 69 2.24 0.33 20.35
C LEU A 69 1.29 -0.06 19.21
N GLN A 70 1.39 0.61 18.06
CA GLN A 70 0.60 0.26 16.87
C GLN A 70 0.95 -1.16 16.37
N ASN A 71 2.25 -1.48 16.29
CA ASN A 71 2.71 -2.80 15.85
C ASN A 71 2.25 -3.93 16.78
N ILE A 72 2.25 -3.72 18.10
CA ILE A 72 1.75 -4.71 19.07
C ILE A 72 0.28 -5.01 18.81
N GLN A 73 -0.56 -3.97 18.69
CA GLN A 73 -1.97 -4.13 18.37
C GLN A 73 -2.18 -4.87 17.05
N ALA A 74 -1.44 -4.49 16.00
CA ALA A 74 -1.54 -5.11 14.68
C ALA A 74 -1.19 -6.61 14.71
N ARG A 75 -0.13 -7.00 15.44
CA ARG A 75 0.30 -8.41 15.57
C ARG A 75 -0.64 -9.25 16.42
N ILE A 76 -1.21 -8.70 17.49
CA ILE A 76 -2.19 -9.43 18.32
C ILE A 76 -3.42 -9.80 17.49
N ARG A 77 -3.86 -8.93 16.57
CA ARG A 77 -4.97 -9.25 15.66
C ARG A 77 -4.67 -10.46 14.77
N MET A 78 -3.42 -10.61 14.31
CA MET A 78 -2.99 -11.78 13.54
C MET A 78 -3.04 -13.05 14.40
N VAL A 79 -2.47 -13.02 15.61
CA VAL A 79 -2.51 -14.17 16.54
C VAL A 79 -3.95 -14.59 16.82
N LEU A 80 -4.84 -13.62 17.07
CA LEU A 80 -6.27 -13.88 17.30
C LEU A 80 -6.94 -14.47 16.05
N ALA A 81 -6.65 -13.96 14.85
CA ALA A 81 -7.22 -14.49 13.61
C ALA A 81 -6.86 -15.97 13.39
N PHE A 82 -5.59 -16.35 13.58
CA PHE A 82 -5.16 -17.75 13.45
C PHE A 82 -5.69 -18.65 14.57
N MET A 83 -5.78 -18.13 15.80
CA MET A 83 -6.39 -18.87 16.92
C MET A 83 -7.86 -19.19 16.61
N LEU A 84 -8.62 -18.20 16.13
CA LEU A 84 -10.02 -18.40 15.73
C LEU A 84 -10.14 -19.34 14.54
N ALA A 85 -9.27 -19.19 13.53
CA ALA A 85 -9.27 -20.07 12.37
C ALA A 85 -9.02 -21.55 12.75
N SER A 86 -8.17 -21.78 13.75
CA SER A 86 -7.85 -23.12 14.25
C SER A 86 -8.91 -23.70 15.18
N LEU A 87 -9.54 -22.87 16.03
CA LEU A 87 -10.40 -23.35 17.13
C LEU A 87 -11.90 -23.17 16.89
N LEU A 88 -12.36 -22.26 16.01
CA LEU A 88 -13.78 -22.09 15.76
C LEU A 88 -14.48 -23.32 15.15
N PRO A 89 -13.85 -24.12 14.27
CA PRO A 89 -14.45 -25.39 13.86
C PRO A 89 -14.69 -26.30 15.07
N TRP A 90 -13.71 -26.44 15.96
CA TRP A 90 -13.83 -27.20 17.20
C TRP A 90 -14.97 -26.68 18.10
N VAL A 91 -15.07 -25.37 18.32
CA VAL A 91 -16.19 -24.74 19.07
C VAL A 91 -17.55 -25.07 18.45
N HIS A 92 -17.60 -25.25 17.13
CA HIS A 92 -18.82 -25.61 16.40
C HIS A 92 -19.00 -27.11 16.18
N ASN A 93 -18.25 -27.95 16.90
CA ASN A 93 -18.25 -29.41 16.75
C ASN A 93 -18.01 -29.85 15.29
N LYS A 94 -17.13 -29.15 14.59
CA LYS A 94 -16.69 -29.47 13.23
C LYS A 94 -15.21 -29.83 13.24
N GLU A 95 -14.84 -30.75 12.36
CA GLU A 95 -13.44 -31.08 12.11
C GLU A 95 -12.76 -30.04 11.21
N GLY A 96 -11.42 -30.01 11.23
CA GLY A 96 -10.61 -29.17 10.37
C GLY A 96 -10.31 -27.77 10.92
N PHE A 97 -9.88 -26.88 10.03
CA PHE A 97 -9.50 -25.50 10.31
C PHE A 97 -9.99 -24.57 9.20
N TYR A 98 -10.10 -23.27 9.47
CA TYR A 98 -10.38 -22.26 8.45
C TYR A 98 -9.09 -21.69 7.86
N LEU A 99 -9.14 -21.24 6.61
CA LEU A 99 -8.07 -20.43 6.03
C LEU A 99 -8.24 -18.96 6.42
N VAL A 100 -7.17 -18.34 6.89
CA VAL A 100 -7.11 -16.90 7.16
C VAL A 100 -6.89 -16.16 5.85
N LEU A 101 -7.77 -15.20 5.56
CA LEU A 101 -7.67 -14.34 4.38
C LEU A 101 -6.98 -13.02 4.72
N GLY A 102 -5.94 -12.68 3.94
CA GLY A 102 -5.31 -11.36 3.98
C GLY A 102 -6.09 -10.33 3.17
N SER A 103 -5.83 -9.05 3.42
CA SER A 103 -6.52 -7.93 2.76
C SER A 103 -5.63 -6.75 2.39
N SER A 104 -4.31 -6.94 2.35
CA SER A 104 -3.39 -5.94 1.79
C SER A 104 -3.59 -5.80 0.29
N ASN A 105 -3.41 -4.62 -0.27
CA ASN A 105 -3.43 -4.38 -1.72
C ASN A 105 -2.01 -4.22 -2.30
N VAL A 106 -1.93 -4.17 -3.64
CA VAL A 106 -0.64 -4.15 -4.36
C VAL A 106 0.18 -2.88 -4.10
N ASP A 107 -0.49 -1.75 -3.85
CA ASP A 107 0.17 -0.45 -3.68
C ASP A 107 0.79 -0.33 -2.27
N GLU A 108 0.05 -0.77 -1.24
CA GLU A 108 0.56 -0.92 0.14
C GLU A 108 1.72 -1.92 0.20
N ALA A 109 1.59 -3.05 -0.50
CA ALA A 109 2.64 -4.06 -0.60
C ALA A 109 3.92 -3.48 -1.25
N LEU A 110 3.77 -2.76 -2.38
CA LEU A 110 4.89 -2.13 -3.08
C LEU A 110 5.62 -1.13 -2.20
N ARG A 111 4.86 -0.32 -1.46
CA ARG A 111 5.39 0.66 -0.52
C ARG A 111 5.96 0.04 0.77
N GLY A 112 5.53 -1.18 1.07
CA GLY A 112 5.74 -1.86 2.34
C GLY A 112 5.06 -1.16 3.51
N TYR A 113 3.90 -0.55 3.26
CA TYR A 113 3.04 0.11 4.25
C TYR A 113 2.14 -0.91 4.95
N LEU A 114 2.78 -1.72 5.79
CA LEU A 114 2.16 -2.77 6.61
C LEU A 114 3.06 -3.09 7.80
N THR A 115 2.50 -3.63 8.88
CA THR A 115 3.31 -4.14 9.99
C THR A 115 3.74 -5.56 9.66
N LYS A 116 5.04 -5.84 9.70
CA LYS A 116 5.54 -7.19 9.46
C LYS A 116 4.94 -8.16 10.50
N TYR A 117 4.23 -9.18 10.00
CA TYR A 117 3.48 -10.18 10.77
C TYR A 117 2.22 -9.67 11.50
N ASP A 118 1.57 -8.63 10.98
CA ASP A 118 0.17 -8.33 11.31
C ASP A 118 -0.79 -9.16 10.44
N CYS A 119 -2.06 -8.75 10.30
CA CYS A 119 -3.05 -9.42 9.44
C CYS A 119 -2.73 -9.36 7.93
N SER A 120 -1.63 -8.71 7.53
CA SER A 120 -1.02 -8.89 6.19
C SER A 120 -0.34 -10.25 6.04
N ALA A 121 -0.03 -10.94 7.14
CA ALA A 121 0.36 -12.35 7.20
C ALA A 121 -0.89 -13.20 7.45
N ALA A 122 -1.23 -14.02 6.47
CA ALA A 122 -2.40 -14.87 6.38
C ALA A 122 -2.05 -16.10 5.52
N ASP A 123 -3.02 -16.99 5.27
CA ASP A 123 -2.76 -18.16 4.42
C ASP A 123 -2.76 -17.79 2.94
N ILE A 124 -3.73 -16.99 2.51
CA ILE A 124 -3.88 -16.49 1.13
C ILE A 124 -4.44 -15.06 1.13
N ASN A 125 -4.08 -14.26 0.12
CA ASN A 125 -4.62 -12.91 -0.07
C ASN A 125 -5.27 -12.75 -1.46
N PRO A 126 -6.62 -12.73 -1.55
CA PRO A 126 -7.32 -12.64 -2.84
C PRO A 126 -7.20 -11.27 -3.52
N ILE A 127 -6.85 -10.22 -2.79
CA ILE A 127 -6.78 -8.84 -3.31
C ILE A 127 -5.34 -8.28 -3.34
N GLY A 128 -4.36 -9.10 -2.99
CA GLY A 128 -2.95 -8.68 -2.83
C GLY A 128 -2.28 -8.12 -4.07
N SER A 129 -2.81 -8.42 -5.26
CA SER A 129 -2.31 -7.90 -6.53
C SER A 129 -3.28 -6.94 -7.22
N ILE A 130 -4.27 -6.38 -6.52
CA ILE A 130 -5.23 -5.41 -7.08
C ILE A 130 -4.87 -3.99 -6.59
N SER A 131 -4.96 -2.98 -7.45
CA SER A 131 -4.71 -1.58 -7.10
C SER A 131 -5.76 -1.05 -6.11
N LYS A 132 -5.39 -0.07 -5.27
CA LYS A 132 -6.34 0.59 -4.36
C LYS A 132 -7.48 1.25 -5.12
N GLN A 133 -7.17 1.82 -6.29
CA GLN A 133 -8.17 2.49 -7.14
C GLN A 133 -9.20 1.49 -7.69
N ASP A 134 -8.75 0.34 -8.17
CA ASP A 134 -9.65 -0.70 -8.69
C ASP A 134 -10.48 -1.33 -7.57
N LEU A 135 -9.91 -1.49 -6.37
CA LEU A 135 -10.68 -1.91 -5.20
C LEU A 135 -11.81 -0.93 -4.89
N ARG A 136 -11.55 0.39 -4.88
CA ARG A 136 -12.60 1.40 -4.66
C ARG A 136 -13.68 1.35 -5.75
N THR A 137 -13.27 1.21 -7.01
CA THR A 137 -14.20 1.07 -8.15
C THR A 137 -15.05 -0.20 -8.01
N PHE A 138 -14.44 -1.32 -7.62
CA PHE A 138 -15.14 -2.57 -7.36
C PHE A 138 -16.15 -2.45 -6.23
N LEU A 139 -15.80 -1.79 -5.12
CA LEU A 139 -16.74 -1.58 -4.00
C LEU A 139 -17.98 -0.79 -4.42
N ARG A 140 -17.81 0.28 -5.21
CA ARG A 140 -18.94 1.04 -5.77
C ARG A 140 -19.78 0.21 -6.73
N TRP A 141 -19.14 -0.57 -7.60
CA TRP A 141 -19.84 -1.45 -8.52
C TRP A 141 -20.65 -2.51 -7.77
N ALA A 142 -20.05 -3.16 -6.76
CA ALA A 142 -20.68 -4.19 -5.94
C ALA A 142 -21.86 -3.63 -5.13
N ALA A 143 -21.75 -2.40 -4.62
CA ALA A 143 -22.86 -1.73 -3.93
C ALA A 143 -24.11 -1.61 -4.81
N ASN A 144 -23.94 -1.33 -6.09
CA ASN A 144 -25.03 -1.10 -7.04
C ASN A 144 -25.54 -2.38 -7.72
N HIS A 145 -24.68 -3.39 -7.89
CA HIS A 145 -24.99 -4.55 -8.74
C HIS A 145 -25.10 -5.88 -7.99
N LEU A 146 -24.54 -5.99 -6.78
CA LEU A 146 -24.55 -7.23 -6.00
C LEU A 146 -25.46 -7.18 -4.76
N GLY A 147 -26.13 -6.06 -4.52
CA GLY A 147 -27.04 -5.89 -3.38
C GLY A 147 -26.36 -5.62 -2.04
N TYR A 148 -25.07 -5.25 -2.05
CA TYR A 148 -24.30 -4.92 -0.84
C TYR A 148 -24.19 -3.40 -0.62
N SER A 149 -25.32 -2.74 -0.33
CA SER A 149 -25.40 -1.27 -0.31
C SER A 149 -24.46 -0.64 0.73
N SER A 150 -24.17 -1.34 1.84
CA SER A 150 -23.21 -0.89 2.85
C SER A 150 -21.80 -0.63 2.31
N LEU A 151 -21.42 -1.22 1.16
CA LEU A 151 -20.13 -0.98 0.52
C LEU A 151 -19.95 0.47 0.06
N ALA A 152 -21.02 1.19 -0.27
CA ALA A 152 -20.95 2.61 -0.63
C ALA A 152 -20.50 3.46 0.56
N GLU A 153 -21.04 3.19 1.75
CA GLU A 153 -20.62 3.88 2.98
C GLU A 153 -19.20 3.53 3.41
N ILE A 154 -18.78 2.27 3.17
CA ILE A 154 -17.41 1.82 3.46
C ILE A 154 -16.42 2.52 2.54
N GLU A 155 -16.71 2.63 1.25
CA GLU A 155 -15.83 3.27 0.27
C GLU A 155 -15.74 4.79 0.49
N ALA A 156 -16.83 5.44 0.88
CA ALA A 156 -16.87 6.88 1.16
C ALA A 156 -16.19 7.25 2.49
N ALA A 157 -16.00 6.29 3.40
CA ALA A 157 -15.35 6.54 4.68
C ALA A 157 -13.87 6.93 4.50
N PRO A 158 -13.34 7.88 5.29
CA PRO A 158 -11.93 8.23 5.25
C PRO A 158 -11.03 7.01 5.56
N PRO A 159 -9.98 6.74 4.77
CA PRO A 159 -9.05 5.65 5.03
C PRO A 159 -8.19 5.97 6.26
N THR A 160 -8.41 5.23 7.35
CA THR A 160 -7.65 5.38 8.60
C THR A 160 -7.47 4.03 9.30
N ALA A 161 -6.29 3.83 9.91
CA ALA A 161 -5.94 2.60 10.61
C ALA A 161 -6.55 2.48 12.03
N GLU A 162 -7.07 3.56 12.62
CA GLU A 162 -7.62 3.63 14.00
C GLU A 162 -6.71 2.95 15.07
N LEU A 163 -5.37 2.99 14.91
CA LEU A 163 -4.41 2.38 15.85
C LEU A 163 -3.91 3.34 16.94
N GLU A 164 -4.14 4.64 16.75
CA GLU A 164 -3.89 5.71 17.72
C GLU A 164 -5.20 6.14 18.40
N PRO A 165 -5.16 6.71 19.63
CA PRO A 165 -6.37 7.29 20.21
C PRO A 165 -6.90 8.43 19.33
N ILE A 166 -8.13 8.28 18.84
CA ILE A 166 -8.81 9.32 18.06
C ILE A 166 -9.16 10.48 19.01
N ARG A 167 -8.59 11.66 18.77
CA ARG A 167 -9.02 12.92 19.41
C ARG A 167 -9.64 13.81 18.34
N SER A 168 -10.47 14.76 18.73
CA SER A 168 -11.23 15.63 17.80
C SER A 168 -10.36 16.36 16.75
N ASN A 169 -9.05 16.48 16.99
CA ASN A 169 -8.08 17.16 16.14
C ASN A 169 -7.10 16.21 15.42
N TYR A 170 -7.24 14.89 15.50
CA TYR A 170 -6.27 13.95 14.94
C TYR A 170 -6.91 12.69 14.34
N SER A 171 -6.69 12.51 13.03
CA SER A 171 -7.03 11.30 12.26
C SER A 171 -5.78 10.84 11.51
N GLN A 172 -5.43 9.56 11.66
CA GLN A 172 -4.30 8.95 10.95
C GLN A 172 -4.74 8.58 9.53
N LEU A 173 -4.52 9.47 8.56
CA LEU A 173 -4.80 9.22 7.14
C LEU A 173 -3.61 8.52 6.47
N ASP A 174 -3.87 7.42 5.77
CA ASP A 174 -2.84 6.56 5.19
C ASP A 174 -1.89 7.32 4.23
N GLU A 175 -2.44 8.12 3.31
CA GLU A 175 -1.63 8.85 2.30
C GLU A 175 -0.73 9.92 2.94
N VAL A 176 -1.20 10.54 4.03
CA VAL A 176 -0.42 11.52 4.80
C VAL A 176 0.74 10.82 5.51
N ASP A 177 0.48 9.66 6.11
CA ASP A 177 1.51 8.87 6.81
C ASP A 177 2.53 8.26 5.83
N MET A 178 2.08 7.81 4.65
CA MET A 178 2.98 7.33 3.58
C MET A 178 3.81 8.46 2.95
N GLY A 179 3.28 9.69 2.95
CA GLY A 179 3.83 10.85 2.25
C GLY A 179 3.71 10.75 0.73
N MET A 180 2.69 10.04 0.24
CA MET A 180 2.39 9.84 -1.18
C MET A 180 0.95 9.35 -1.35
N THR A 181 0.31 9.71 -2.44
CA THR A 181 -1.05 9.26 -2.75
C THR A 181 -1.05 7.85 -3.37
N TYR A 182 -2.19 7.16 -3.33
CA TYR A 182 -2.37 5.88 -4.02
C TYR A 182 -2.25 6.02 -5.54
N GLU A 183 -2.60 7.18 -6.09
CA GLU A 183 -2.39 7.50 -7.51
C GLU A 183 -0.90 7.58 -7.87
N GLU A 184 -0.12 8.31 -7.06
CA GLU A 184 1.34 8.37 -7.22
C GLU A 184 1.96 6.98 -7.10
N LEU A 185 1.55 6.18 -6.11
CA LEU A 185 2.01 4.80 -5.92
C LEU A 185 1.76 3.90 -7.12
N SER A 186 0.57 3.98 -7.71
CA SER A 186 0.22 3.24 -8.93
C SER A 186 1.14 3.62 -10.09
N VAL A 187 1.44 4.93 -10.26
CA VAL A 187 2.38 5.41 -11.28
C VAL A 187 3.79 4.91 -11.02
N TYR A 188 4.29 4.99 -9.77
CA TYR A 188 5.61 4.48 -9.42
C TYR A 188 5.72 2.97 -9.66
N GLY A 189 4.68 2.20 -9.33
CA GLY A 189 4.62 0.76 -9.55
C GLY A 189 4.77 0.39 -11.03
N ARG A 190 3.97 1.02 -11.89
CA ARG A 190 4.02 0.79 -13.35
C ARG A 190 5.37 1.21 -13.92
N LEU A 191 5.89 2.40 -13.57
CA LEU A 191 7.21 2.86 -14.03
C LEU A 191 8.33 1.90 -13.60
N ARG A 192 8.33 1.47 -12.34
CA ARG A 192 9.34 0.58 -11.78
C ARG A 192 9.33 -0.81 -12.44
N LYS A 193 8.15 -1.42 -12.59
CA LYS A 193 8.04 -2.84 -12.98
C LYS A 193 7.82 -3.02 -14.48
N ILE A 194 6.87 -2.30 -15.07
CA ILE A 194 6.52 -2.43 -16.49
C ILE A 194 7.55 -1.70 -17.35
N PHE A 195 7.81 -0.42 -17.05
CA PHE A 195 8.78 0.40 -17.79
C PHE A 195 10.23 0.26 -17.28
N ARG A 196 10.47 -0.65 -16.32
CA ARG A 196 11.80 -1.01 -15.80
C ARG A 196 12.64 0.18 -15.33
N CYS A 197 11.99 1.23 -14.84
CA CYS A 197 12.66 2.44 -14.41
C CYS A 197 13.28 2.28 -13.01
N GLY A 198 14.60 2.50 -12.92
CA GLY A 198 15.27 2.85 -11.66
C GLY A 198 15.08 4.33 -11.28
N PRO A 199 15.71 4.83 -10.20
CA PRO A 199 15.45 6.19 -9.70
C PRO A 199 15.65 7.30 -10.73
N VAL A 200 16.80 7.31 -11.42
CA VAL A 200 17.14 8.36 -12.40
C VAL A 200 16.20 8.34 -13.61
N SER A 201 15.90 7.16 -14.16
CA SER A 201 14.96 7.02 -15.28
C SER A 201 13.53 7.36 -14.89
N MET A 202 13.10 7.00 -13.67
CA MET A 202 11.78 7.35 -13.16
C MET A 202 11.65 8.87 -13.02
N PHE A 203 12.66 9.52 -12.44
CA PHE A 203 12.75 10.98 -12.36
C PHE A 203 12.59 11.65 -13.72
N LYS A 204 13.38 11.26 -14.72
CA LYS A 204 13.28 11.83 -16.08
C LYS A 204 11.88 11.68 -16.69
N ASN A 205 11.28 10.49 -16.55
CA ASN A 205 9.91 10.25 -17.05
C ASN A 205 8.86 11.11 -16.33
N LEU A 206 9.01 11.28 -15.01
CA LEU A 206 8.08 12.06 -14.21
C LEU A 206 8.26 13.57 -14.39
N CYS A 207 9.46 14.06 -14.69
CA CYS A 207 9.64 15.46 -15.09
C CYS A 207 8.86 15.80 -16.37
N TYR A 208 8.76 14.86 -17.31
CA TYR A 208 7.90 15.03 -18.48
C TYR A 208 6.41 14.93 -18.10
N LYS A 209 6.03 13.89 -17.34
CA LYS A 209 4.63 13.61 -17.01
C LYS A 209 4.00 14.65 -16.04
N TRP A 210 4.77 15.16 -15.09
CA TRP A 210 4.32 16.06 -14.03
C TRP A 210 4.91 17.47 -14.15
N GLY A 211 5.69 17.76 -15.19
CA GLY A 211 6.36 19.06 -15.35
C GLY A 211 5.42 20.26 -15.50
N ALA A 212 4.15 20.03 -15.83
CA ALA A 212 3.12 21.07 -15.85
C ALA A 212 2.67 21.51 -14.44
N THR A 213 2.86 20.67 -13.42
CA THR A 213 2.35 20.89 -12.06
C THR A 213 3.43 20.92 -10.99
N LEU A 214 4.58 20.27 -11.23
CA LEU A 214 5.67 20.14 -10.27
C LEU A 214 7.00 20.56 -10.91
N THR A 215 7.84 21.21 -10.11
CA THR A 215 9.22 21.52 -10.48
C THR A 215 10.09 20.26 -10.50
N PRO A 216 11.24 20.27 -11.23
CA PRO A 216 12.19 19.16 -11.19
C PRO A 216 12.64 18.81 -9.77
N SER A 217 12.82 19.80 -8.89
CA SER A 217 13.21 19.55 -7.49
C SER A 217 12.13 18.76 -6.74
N GLU A 218 10.86 19.14 -6.87
CA GLU A 218 9.75 18.43 -6.21
C GLU A 218 9.56 17.01 -6.73
N VAL A 219 9.71 16.81 -8.05
CA VAL A 219 9.69 15.47 -8.65
C VAL A 219 10.85 14.62 -8.13
N ALA A 220 12.05 15.20 -8.00
CA ALA A 220 13.20 14.50 -7.45
C ALA A 220 12.97 14.06 -6.00
N ASP A 221 12.41 14.93 -5.15
CA ASP A 221 12.11 14.62 -3.75
C ASP A 221 11.07 13.50 -3.64
N LYS A 222 10.02 13.54 -4.45
CA LYS A 222 9.01 12.46 -4.52
C LYS A 222 9.62 11.11 -4.92
N VAL A 223 10.45 11.09 -5.95
CA VAL A 223 11.12 9.84 -6.42
C VAL A 223 12.10 9.31 -5.37
N LYS A 224 12.89 10.19 -4.73
CA LYS A 224 13.80 9.80 -3.65
C LYS A 224 13.03 9.22 -2.46
N HIS A 225 11.92 9.84 -2.08
CA HIS A 225 11.05 9.37 -1.00
C HIS A 225 10.49 7.98 -1.30
N PHE A 226 9.95 7.76 -2.51
CA PHE A 226 9.49 6.45 -2.97
C PHE A 226 10.60 5.38 -2.86
N PHE A 227 11.76 5.59 -3.49
CA PHE A 227 12.83 4.58 -3.53
C PHE A 227 13.47 4.32 -2.16
N LYS A 228 13.62 5.34 -1.31
CA LYS A 228 14.07 5.17 0.07
C LYS A 228 13.16 4.19 0.79
N TYR A 229 11.86 4.45 0.76
CA TYR A 229 10.91 3.66 1.52
C TYR A 229 10.61 2.27 0.92
N TYR A 230 10.56 2.16 -0.40
CA TYR A 230 10.53 0.88 -1.11
C TYR A 230 11.71 0.02 -0.65
N SER A 231 12.91 0.59 -0.61
CA SER A 231 14.13 -0.17 -0.30
C SER A 231 14.24 -0.60 1.16
N ILE A 232 13.93 0.27 2.14
CA ILE A 232 13.98 -0.12 3.57
C ILE A 232 12.90 -1.15 3.92
N ASN A 233 11.76 -1.13 3.22
CA ASN A 233 10.65 -2.03 3.50
C ASN A 233 10.63 -3.29 2.64
N ARG A 234 11.52 -3.44 1.65
CA ARG A 234 11.48 -4.58 0.72
C ARG A 234 11.56 -5.93 1.43
N HIS A 235 12.29 -6.01 2.54
CA HIS A 235 12.36 -7.20 3.38
C HIS A 235 11.01 -7.72 3.88
N LYS A 236 9.94 -6.90 3.87
CA LYS A 236 8.58 -7.33 4.21
C LYS A 236 7.98 -8.21 3.11
N MET A 237 8.33 -7.98 1.85
CA MET A 237 7.81 -8.74 0.70
C MET A 237 8.27 -10.19 0.68
N THR A 238 9.43 -10.48 1.27
CA THR A 238 9.98 -11.85 1.35
C THR A 238 9.10 -12.81 2.16
N VAL A 239 8.20 -12.29 2.99
CA VAL A 239 7.31 -13.08 3.86
C VAL A 239 5.85 -12.65 3.73
N LEU A 240 5.53 -11.82 2.73
CA LEU A 240 4.16 -11.39 2.53
C LEU A 240 3.32 -12.57 2.02
N THR A 241 2.07 -12.63 2.47
CA THR A 241 1.10 -13.66 2.08
C THR A 241 1.03 -13.85 0.56
N PRO A 242 1.04 -15.09 0.05
CA PRO A 242 0.85 -15.35 -1.37
C PRO A 242 -0.50 -14.80 -1.83
N SER A 243 -0.50 -14.11 -2.97
CA SER A 243 -1.69 -13.42 -3.47
C SER A 243 -2.10 -13.88 -4.86
N TYR A 244 -3.40 -13.75 -5.14
CA TYR A 244 -3.91 -13.86 -6.50
C TYR A 244 -3.19 -12.86 -7.40
N HIS A 245 -2.75 -13.29 -8.58
CA HIS A 245 -2.05 -12.42 -9.53
C HIS A 245 -3.06 -11.70 -10.44
N ALA A 246 -3.00 -10.36 -10.47
CA ALA A 246 -3.88 -9.55 -11.31
C ALA A 246 -3.09 -8.45 -12.04
N GLU A 247 -2.43 -7.57 -11.28
CA GLU A 247 -1.65 -6.47 -11.83
C GLU A 247 -0.28 -6.89 -12.36
N SER A 248 0.04 -6.43 -13.58
CA SER A 248 1.36 -6.65 -14.22
C SER A 248 2.51 -5.88 -13.57
N TYR A 249 2.23 -5.08 -12.54
CA TYR A 249 3.22 -4.37 -11.75
C TYR A 249 3.42 -4.90 -10.33
N SER A 250 2.88 -6.10 -10.03
CA SER A 250 2.96 -6.71 -8.70
C SER A 250 4.39 -6.77 -8.14
N PRO A 251 4.61 -6.44 -6.86
CA PRO A 251 5.90 -6.51 -6.19
C PRO A 251 6.20 -7.90 -5.59
N GLU A 252 5.38 -8.90 -5.86
CA GLU A 252 5.47 -10.28 -5.31
C GLU A 252 6.86 -10.90 -5.54
N ASP A 253 7.52 -11.35 -4.48
CA ASP A 253 8.95 -11.68 -4.47
C ASP A 253 9.24 -13.18 -4.72
N ASN A 254 8.27 -14.08 -4.55
CA ASN A 254 8.50 -15.51 -4.68
C ASN A 254 8.59 -15.96 -6.15
N ARG A 255 7.87 -15.30 -7.07
CA ARG A 255 7.74 -15.74 -8.47
C ARG A 255 7.83 -14.60 -9.47
N PHE A 256 7.15 -13.48 -9.22
CA PHE A 256 6.92 -12.49 -10.29
C PHE A 256 7.96 -11.35 -10.34
N ASP A 257 8.46 -10.90 -9.20
CA ASP A 257 9.36 -9.74 -9.09
C ASP A 257 10.56 -10.05 -8.20
N LEU A 258 11.42 -10.94 -8.66
CA LEU A 258 12.66 -11.32 -7.98
C LEU A 258 13.60 -10.10 -7.84
N ARG A 259 13.87 -9.68 -6.61
CA ARG A 259 14.69 -8.50 -6.30
C ARG A 259 15.57 -8.73 -5.06
N GLN A 260 16.56 -7.85 -4.88
CA GLN A 260 17.27 -7.77 -3.61
C GLN A 260 16.30 -7.34 -2.50
N PHE A 261 16.55 -7.73 -1.25
CA PHE A 261 15.81 -7.25 -0.09
C PHE A 261 16.71 -6.55 0.94
N LEU A 262 18.03 -6.58 0.73
CA LEU A 262 19.03 -5.81 1.47
C LEU A 262 19.64 -4.75 0.52
N TYR A 263 19.07 -3.55 0.54
CA TYR A 263 19.52 -2.44 -0.29
C TYR A 263 20.35 -1.43 0.51
N ASN A 264 21.26 -0.72 -0.17
CA ASN A 264 21.70 0.58 0.32
C ASN A 264 20.58 1.62 0.08
N ALA A 265 19.73 1.82 1.08
CA ALA A 265 18.56 2.68 1.00
C ALA A 265 18.86 4.19 0.82
N ARG A 266 20.14 4.59 0.86
CA ARG A 266 20.56 5.96 0.56
C ARG A 266 20.70 6.21 -0.95
N TRP A 267 20.77 5.16 -1.78
CA TRP A 267 20.91 5.26 -3.24
C TRP A 267 21.94 6.32 -3.70
N PRO A 268 23.19 6.29 -3.17
CA PRO A 268 24.08 7.45 -3.20
C PRO A 268 24.47 7.92 -4.60
N TYR A 269 24.64 7.00 -5.54
CA TYR A 269 24.96 7.34 -6.93
C TYR A 269 23.72 7.89 -7.65
N GLN A 270 22.59 7.20 -7.54
CA GLN A 270 21.38 7.53 -8.27
C GLN A 270 20.79 8.87 -7.80
N PHE A 271 20.78 9.11 -6.49
CA PHE A 271 20.25 10.36 -5.95
C PHE A 271 21.14 11.55 -6.28
N ARG A 272 22.48 11.39 -6.22
CA ARG A 272 23.42 12.41 -6.68
C ARG A 272 23.22 12.72 -8.17
N LYS A 273 23.02 11.69 -9.00
CA LYS A 273 22.79 11.91 -10.43
C LYS A 273 21.47 12.65 -10.70
N MET A 274 20.44 12.42 -9.89
CA MET A 274 19.22 13.22 -9.96
C MET A 274 19.47 14.67 -9.54
N ASP A 275 20.27 14.92 -8.49
CA ASP A 275 20.62 16.27 -8.05
C ASP A 275 21.38 17.05 -9.12
N GLU A 276 22.34 16.43 -9.79
CA GLU A 276 23.04 17.01 -10.95
C GLU A 276 22.06 17.39 -12.06
N LEU A 277 21.12 16.51 -12.42
CA LEU A 277 20.11 16.79 -13.45
C LEU A 277 19.14 17.90 -13.03
N VAL A 278 18.76 17.99 -11.75
CA VAL A 278 17.92 19.09 -11.25
C VAL A 278 18.67 20.42 -11.37
N GLN A 279 19.97 20.44 -11.08
CA GLN A 279 20.80 21.65 -11.24
C GLN A 279 20.90 22.07 -12.72
N GLU A 280 21.13 21.12 -13.63
CA GLU A 280 21.13 21.37 -15.08
C GLU A 280 19.78 21.96 -15.55
N MET A 281 18.66 21.36 -15.12
CA MET A 281 17.31 21.80 -15.50
C MET A 281 16.87 23.12 -14.84
N ASN A 282 17.49 23.53 -13.73
CA ASN A 282 17.23 24.84 -13.11
C ASN A 282 18.10 25.95 -13.74
N GLY A 283 19.23 25.60 -14.35
CA GLY A 283 20.07 26.52 -15.13
C GLY A 283 19.45 26.89 -16.47
N ASP A 284 18.75 25.94 -17.10
CA ASP A 284 17.96 26.17 -18.32
C ASP A 284 16.48 26.31 -17.95
N ARG A 285 15.94 27.54 -18.00
CA ARG A 285 14.48 27.72 -18.06
C ARG A 285 13.97 26.84 -19.20
N VAL A 286 13.23 25.80 -18.82
CA VAL A 286 12.80 24.71 -19.71
C VAL A 286 12.11 25.28 -20.95
N ALA A 287 12.86 25.38 -22.05
CA ALA A 287 12.32 25.49 -23.38
C ALA A 287 12.26 24.07 -23.94
N PHE A 288 11.14 23.37 -23.69
CA PHE A 288 10.75 22.36 -24.67
C PHE A 288 10.38 23.13 -25.94
N LYS A 289 11.33 23.25 -26.87
CA LYS A 289 11.02 23.68 -28.24
C LYS A 289 9.99 22.70 -28.79
N GLU A 290 8.75 23.13 -28.89
CA GLU A 290 7.85 22.58 -29.91
C GLU A 290 8.53 22.83 -31.25
N THR A 291 8.96 21.75 -31.91
CA THR A 291 9.32 21.80 -33.32
C THR A 291 8.02 21.92 -34.11
N GLY A 292 7.59 23.15 -34.35
CA GLY A 292 6.59 23.51 -35.35
C GLY A 292 7.28 23.97 -36.64
N GLU A 293 6.87 23.36 -37.76
CA GLU A 293 6.88 23.78 -39.17
C GLU A 293 6.90 22.48 -40.03
N ASP A 294 5.99 22.18 -40.98
CA ASP A 294 4.83 22.89 -41.52
C ASP A 294 3.98 21.91 -42.38
N GLY A 295 2.66 22.15 -42.46
CA GLY A 295 1.74 21.82 -43.58
C GLY A 295 1.39 20.37 -44.00
N GLY A 296 0.14 19.94 -43.74
CA GLY A 296 -0.54 18.92 -44.56
C GLY A 296 -1.71 18.15 -43.91
N THR A 297 -2.95 18.58 -44.19
CA THR A 297 -4.24 18.00 -43.77
C THR A 297 -4.43 16.49 -44.04
N ALA A 298 -4.91 15.71 -43.06
CA ALA A 298 -5.93 14.64 -43.22
C ALA A 298 -6.31 14.00 -41.86
N ALA A 299 -7.52 13.45 -41.79
CA ALA A 299 -8.29 13.13 -40.60
C ALA A 299 -7.93 11.82 -39.86
N GLY A 300 -8.20 11.82 -38.54
CA GLY A 300 -8.83 10.73 -37.77
C GLY A 300 -8.13 9.36 -37.66
N SER A 301 -7.49 9.09 -36.52
CA SER A 301 -7.78 7.98 -35.59
C SER A 301 -6.61 7.80 -34.61
N GLY A 302 -6.95 7.70 -33.32
CA GLY A 302 -6.01 7.64 -32.22
C GLY A 302 -5.30 6.28 -32.11
N GLY A 303 -3.98 6.31 -32.17
CA GLY A 303 -3.11 5.20 -31.82
C GLY A 303 -1.66 5.67 -31.78
N MET A 304 -1.16 6.06 -30.60
CA MET A 304 0.25 6.39 -30.41
C MET A 304 0.94 5.28 -29.61
N GLY A 305 1.56 4.37 -30.35
CA GLY A 305 2.61 3.48 -29.85
C GLY A 305 3.89 4.27 -29.59
N VAL A 306 4.54 3.97 -28.47
CA VAL A 306 5.85 4.52 -28.11
C VAL A 306 6.93 3.68 -28.79
N VAL A 307 7.79 4.33 -29.57
CA VAL A 307 8.93 3.72 -30.26
C VAL A 307 9.95 3.24 -29.24
N ALA A 308 10.16 1.92 -29.18
CA ALA A 308 11.21 1.30 -28.39
C ALA A 308 12.58 1.57 -29.05
N ALA A 309 13.46 2.27 -28.34
CA ALA A 309 14.86 2.37 -28.71
C ALA A 309 15.53 1.00 -28.56
N ALA A 310 15.88 0.42 -29.72
CA ALA A 310 16.66 -0.81 -29.97
C ALA A 310 15.85 -1.93 -30.65
N SER A 311 15.58 -1.78 -31.95
CA SER A 311 15.48 -2.92 -32.86
C SER A 311 16.29 -2.60 -34.12
N GLY A 312 17.32 -3.41 -34.36
CA GLY A 312 18.17 -3.31 -35.54
C GLY A 312 17.40 -3.74 -36.79
N ASN A 313 17.38 -2.84 -37.76
CA ASN A 313 17.26 -3.04 -39.21
C ASN A 313 16.46 -4.28 -39.73
N PRO A 314 15.21 -4.12 -40.19
CA PRO A 314 14.38 -5.22 -40.71
C PRO A 314 14.58 -5.50 -42.22
N LYS A 315 15.79 -5.34 -42.76
CA LYS A 315 16.10 -5.70 -44.16
C LYS A 315 17.31 -6.64 -44.27
N ALA A 316 17.08 -7.89 -43.89
CA ALA A 316 17.76 -9.09 -44.37
C ALA A 316 16.72 -10.21 -44.17
N GLY A 317 16.22 -10.96 -45.13
CA GLY A 317 16.63 -11.23 -46.51
C GLY A 317 16.31 -12.71 -46.73
N PHE A 318 15.20 -12.99 -47.44
CA PHE A 318 14.60 -14.28 -47.81
C PHE A 318 14.00 -15.16 -46.71
#